data_AF-A0A4Y9J4B1-F1
#
_entry.id   AF-A0A4Y9J4B1-F1
#
_cell.length_a   1.000
_cell.length_b   1.000
_cell.length_c   1.000
_cell.angle_alpha   90.00
_cell.angle_beta   90.00
_cell.angle_gamma   90.00
#
_symmetry.space_group_name_H-M   'P 1'
#
loop_
_entity.id
_entity.type
_entity.pdbx_description
1 polymer ?
#
loop_
_entity_poly.entity_id
_entity_poly.type
_entity_poly.pdbx_seq_one_letter_code
_entity_poly.pdbx_strand_id
1 'polypeptide(L)'
;MIKDFLPQELYQKGVSLASLGMDGEYAWLAEDIWEVCEYLERNNRIILGGDVISYDGVNLNSTYDSWHVSREELNTLNILDYSKYSVNKAIDYITKYIEKNGLDYLYLLVISDLKLSNKI
;
A
#
# COMPACT_ATOMS: atom_id res chain seq x y z
N MET A 1 -3.55 -6.97 10.16
CA MET A 1 -4.11 -5.63 9.86
C MET A 1 -2.95 -4.67 9.62
N ILE A 2 -3.15 -3.57 8.88
CA ILE A 2 -2.03 -2.67 8.57
C ILE A 2 -1.27 -2.13 9.81
N LYS A 3 -1.98 -2.01 10.94
CA LYS A 3 -1.42 -1.64 12.26
C LYS A 3 -0.37 -2.61 12.81
N ASP A 4 -0.36 -3.85 12.34
CA ASP A 4 0.63 -4.86 12.76
C ASP A 4 1.96 -4.69 12.00
N PHE A 5 1.94 -3.92 10.92
CA PHE A 5 3.08 -3.72 10.03
C PHE A 5 3.67 -2.31 10.11
N LEU A 6 2.88 -1.32 10.50
CA LEU A 6 3.28 0.09 10.54
C LEU A 6 3.28 0.64 11.97
N PRO A 7 4.22 1.54 12.30
CA PRO A 7 4.19 2.30 13.54
C PRO A 7 2.98 3.23 13.54
N GLN A 8 2.56 3.63 14.74
CA GLN A 8 1.37 4.46 14.94
C GLN A 8 1.46 5.79 14.18
N GLU A 9 2.64 6.41 14.13
CA GLU A 9 2.80 7.71 13.46
C GLU A 9 2.57 7.65 11.95
N LEU A 10 2.75 6.47 11.32
CA LEU A 10 2.53 6.30 9.89
C LEU A 10 1.09 5.98 9.57
N TYR A 11 0.45 5.04 10.28
CA TYR A 11 -0.92 4.70 9.93
C TYR A 11 -1.93 5.78 10.35
N GLN A 12 -1.63 6.60 11.35
CA GLN A 12 -2.52 7.70 11.76
C GLN A 12 -2.52 8.89 10.79
N LYS A 13 -1.59 8.95 9.83
CA LYS A 13 -1.66 9.88 8.70
C LYS A 13 -2.75 9.48 7.69
N GLY A 14 -3.10 8.20 7.66
CA GLY A 14 -4.14 7.68 6.78
C GLY A 14 -5.55 7.87 7.33
N VAL A 15 -6.54 7.67 6.45
CA VAL A 15 -7.96 7.65 6.77
C VAL A 15 -8.38 6.21 7.08
N SER A 16 -9.07 6.01 8.21
CA SER A 16 -9.64 4.71 8.59
C SER A 16 -10.73 4.27 7.62
N LEU A 17 -10.70 3.01 7.20
CA LEU A 17 -11.69 2.42 6.29
C LEU A 17 -12.84 1.70 7.01
N ALA A 18 -12.98 1.90 8.33
CA ALA A 18 -14.03 1.26 9.13
C ALA A 18 -15.46 1.55 8.61
N SER A 19 -15.72 2.72 8.03
CA SER A 19 -17.04 3.04 7.44
C SER A 19 -17.37 2.21 6.19
N LEU A 20 -16.36 1.58 5.57
CA LEU A 20 -16.51 0.60 4.49
C LEU A 20 -16.56 -0.85 4.99
N GLY A 21 -16.58 -1.07 6.32
CA GLY A 21 -16.54 -2.41 6.92
C GLY A 21 -15.15 -3.03 6.98
N MET A 22 -14.08 -2.24 6.75
CA MET A 22 -12.69 -2.69 6.76
C MET A 22 -12.00 -2.25 8.05
N ASP A 23 -12.44 -2.82 9.18
CA ASP A 23 -11.94 -2.45 10.50
C ASP A 23 -10.42 -2.68 10.63
N GLY A 24 -9.71 -1.64 11.07
CA GLY A 24 -8.27 -1.70 11.29
C GLY A 24 -7.42 -1.43 10.04
N GLU A 25 -8.04 -1.24 8.88
CA GLU A 25 -7.37 -0.85 7.63
C GLU A 25 -7.42 0.67 7.40
N TYR A 26 -6.38 1.18 6.74
CA TYR A 26 -6.17 2.61 6.49
C TYR A 26 -5.75 2.81 5.04
N ALA A 27 -6.15 3.94 4.48
CA ALA A 27 -5.69 4.39 3.16
C ALA A 27 -5.11 5.80 3.26
N TRP A 28 -4.10 6.10 2.44
CA TRP A 28 -3.37 7.38 2.51
C TRP A 28 -3.54 8.19 1.25
N LEU A 29 -3.50 9.50 1.39
CA LEU A 29 -3.33 10.41 0.26
C LEU A 29 -1.92 10.27 -0.33
N ALA A 30 -1.77 10.76 -1.54
CA ALA A 30 -0.49 10.79 -2.25
C ALA A 30 0.65 11.43 -1.45
N GLU A 31 0.36 12.42 -0.60
CA GLU A 31 1.39 13.11 0.20
C GLU A 31 2.03 12.22 1.28
N ASP A 32 1.27 11.26 1.83
CA ASP A 32 1.73 10.40 2.93
C ASP A 32 2.11 8.99 2.50
N ILE A 33 1.51 8.48 1.41
CA ILE A 33 1.70 7.09 0.97
C ILE A 33 3.16 6.77 0.63
N TRP A 34 3.94 7.77 0.21
CA TRP A 34 5.36 7.59 -0.10
C TRP A 34 6.21 7.24 1.11
N GLU A 35 5.93 7.86 2.26
CA GLU A 35 6.62 7.54 3.52
C GLU A 35 6.28 6.13 4.00
N VAL A 36 5.03 5.71 3.78
CA VAL A 36 4.58 4.33 4.07
C VAL A 36 5.33 3.32 3.19
N CYS A 37 5.40 3.57 1.87
CA CYS A 37 6.16 2.74 0.94
C CYS A 37 7.64 2.63 1.32
N GLU A 38 8.29 3.76 1.63
CA GLU A 38 9.69 3.78 2.05
C GLU A 38 9.91 2.99 3.35
N TYR A 39 9.01 3.15 4.33
CA TYR A 39 9.09 2.38 5.57
C TYR A 39 8.97 0.88 5.32
N LEU A 40 8.02 0.46 4.48
CA LEU A 40 7.81 -0.95 4.15
C LEU A 40 9.03 -1.55 3.44
N GLU A 41 9.62 -0.82 2.49
CA GLU A 41 10.83 -1.25 1.79
C GLU A 41 11.99 -1.47 2.78
N ARG A 42 12.28 -0.47 3.62
CA ARG A 42 13.34 -0.50 4.64
C ARG A 42 13.17 -1.65 5.64
N ASN A 43 11.94 -2.09 5.86
CA ASN A 43 11.59 -3.17 6.79
C ASN A 43 11.36 -4.52 6.09
N ASN A 44 11.80 -4.66 4.83
CA ASN A 44 11.68 -5.88 4.02
C ASN A 44 10.25 -6.46 4.00
N ARG A 45 9.24 -5.57 3.92
CA ARG A 45 7.84 -5.96 3.78
C ARG A 45 7.44 -5.99 2.32
N ILE A 46 6.62 -6.97 1.96
CA ILE A 46 6.15 -7.16 0.59
C ILE A 46 4.75 -6.58 0.48
N ILE A 47 4.54 -5.69 -0.50
CA ILE A 47 3.22 -5.19 -0.89
C ILE A 47 2.62 -6.17 -1.92
N LEU A 48 1.47 -6.77 -1.61
CA LEU A 48 0.78 -7.70 -2.51
C LEU A 48 -0.13 -6.99 -3.51
N GLY A 49 -0.43 -5.72 -3.27
CA GLY A 49 -1.35 -4.95 -4.09
C GLY A 49 -1.95 -3.80 -3.29
N GLY A 50 -3.08 -3.31 -3.78
CA GLY A 50 -3.81 -2.25 -3.14
C GLY A 50 -5.07 -1.86 -3.90
N ASP A 51 -5.91 -1.09 -3.22
CA ASP A 51 -7.16 -0.55 -3.73
C ASP A 51 -7.12 0.97 -3.72
N VAL A 52 -7.84 1.58 -4.67
CA VAL A 52 -8.05 3.01 -4.71
C VAL A 52 -9.44 3.34 -4.14
N ILE A 53 -9.48 4.37 -3.32
CA ILE A 53 -10.69 4.81 -2.63
C ILE A 53 -10.90 6.29 -2.93
N SER A 54 -12.12 6.64 -3.32
CA SER A 54 -12.50 8.05 -3.47
C SER A 54 -12.93 8.63 -2.12
N TYR A 55 -12.57 9.89 -1.90
CA TYR A 55 -12.87 10.60 -0.66
C TYR A 55 -13.30 12.03 -0.99
N ASP A 56 -14.52 12.38 -0.61
CA ASP A 56 -15.08 13.73 -0.83
C ASP A 56 -14.85 14.68 0.38
N GLY A 57 -14.00 14.25 1.34
CA GLY A 57 -13.80 14.94 2.62
C GLY A 57 -14.74 14.45 3.73
N VAL A 58 -15.75 13.64 3.42
CA VAL A 58 -16.74 13.12 4.38
C VAL A 58 -16.97 11.62 4.20
N ASN A 59 -17.21 11.20 2.95
CA ASN A 59 -17.59 9.85 2.57
C ASN A 59 -16.46 9.15 1.84
N LEU A 60 -16.30 7.86 2.14
CA LEU A 60 -15.42 6.95 1.42
C LEU A 60 -16.26 6.12 0.46
N ASN A 61 -15.78 5.94 -0.77
CA ASN A 61 -16.38 5.00 -1.73
C ASN A 61 -15.30 4.20 -2.45
N SER A 62 -15.57 2.93 -2.73
CA SER A 62 -14.69 2.13 -3.58
C SER A 62 -14.74 2.65 -5.01
N THR A 63 -13.57 2.79 -5.65
CA THR A 63 -13.50 3.06 -7.09
C THR A 63 -13.52 1.77 -7.92
N TYR A 64 -13.36 0.61 -7.27
CA TYR A 64 -13.09 -0.70 -7.88
C TYR A 64 -11.76 -0.78 -8.67
N ASP A 65 -10.94 0.28 -8.62
CA ASP A 65 -9.60 0.26 -9.19
C ASP A 65 -8.62 -0.32 -8.18
N SER A 66 -7.78 -1.25 -8.64
CA SER A 66 -6.78 -1.93 -7.81
C SER A 66 -5.57 -2.34 -8.63
N TRP A 67 -4.52 -2.76 -7.94
CA TRP A 67 -3.38 -3.44 -8.52
C TRP A 67 -2.98 -4.63 -7.65
N HIS A 68 -2.25 -5.57 -8.24
CA HIS A 68 -1.73 -6.71 -7.52
C HIS A 68 -0.34 -7.09 -8.02
N VAL A 69 0.46 -7.67 -7.12
CA VAL A 69 1.72 -8.35 -7.39
C VAL A 69 1.41 -9.84 -7.43
N SER A 70 1.58 -10.46 -8.59
CA SER A 70 1.35 -11.89 -8.74
C SER A 70 2.54 -12.70 -8.19
N ARG A 71 2.25 -13.94 -7.80
CA ARG A 71 3.30 -14.90 -7.39
C ARG A 71 4.25 -15.20 -8.55
N GLU A 72 3.73 -15.25 -9.78
CA GLU A 72 4.54 -15.50 -10.97
C GLU A 72 5.61 -14.42 -11.15
N GLU A 73 5.24 -13.14 -11.00
CA GLU A 73 6.19 -12.02 -11.05
C GLU A 73 7.28 -12.17 -9.98
N LEU A 74 6.91 -12.48 -8.74
CA LEU A 74 7.87 -12.67 -7.65
C LEU A 74 8.79 -13.89 -7.88
N ASN A 75 8.26 -14.99 -8.40
CA ASN A 75 9.05 -16.20 -8.65
C ASN A 75 10.17 -16.00 -9.69
N THR A 76 10.12 -14.94 -10.50
CA THR A 76 11.19 -14.58 -11.44
C THR A 76 12.37 -13.86 -10.78
N LEU A 77 12.21 -13.43 -9.52
CA LEU A 77 13.16 -12.60 -8.80
C LEU A 77 13.90 -13.38 -7.71
N ASN A 78 15.03 -12.84 -7.26
CA ASN A 78 15.61 -13.27 -6.00
C ASN A 78 14.68 -12.86 -4.85
N ILE A 79 14.53 -13.73 -3.85
CA ILE A 79 13.72 -13.45 -2.65
C ILE A 79 14.09 -12.11 -1.99
N LEU A 80 15.38 -11.73 -2.02
CA LEU A 80 15.87 -10.48 -1.45
C LEU A 80 15.35 -9.23 -2.18
N ASP A 81 14.90 -9.38 -3.43
CA ASP A 81 14.40 -8.28 -4.26
C ASP A 81 12.87 -8.11 -4.18
N TYR A 82 12.15 -9.01 -3.49
CA TYR A 82 10.67 -9.00 -3.48
C TYR A 82 10.11 -7.71 -2.89
N SER A 83 10.69 -7.25 -1.77
CA SER A 83 10.29 -6.00 -1.11
C SER A 83 10.40 -4.83 -2.07
N LYS A 84 11.60 -4.59 -2.61
CA LYS A 84 11.89 -3.52 -3.56
C LYS A 84 11.03 -3.58 -4.81
N TYR A 85 10.87 -4.76 -5.41
CA TYR A 85 10.02 -4.93 -6.59
C TYR A 85 8.56 -4.57 -6.30
N SER A 86 8.02 -5.06 -5.19
CA SER A 86 6.63 -4.80 -4.81
C SER A 86 6.35 -3.31 -4.52
N VAL A 87 7.30 -2.65 -3.84
CA VAL A 87 7.22 -1.20 -3.55
C VAL A 87 7.29 -0.39 -4.84
N ASN A 88 8.20 -0.72 -5.75
CA ASN A 88 8.28 -0.07 -7.06
C ASN A 88 6.98 -0.23 -7.86
N LYS A 89 6.34 -1.40 -7.79
CA LYS A 89 5.06 -1.63 -8.48
C LYS A 89 3.93 -0.78 -7.90
N ALA A 90 3.86 -0.66 -6.57
CA ALA A 90 2.91 0.22 -5.91
C ALA A 90 3.15 1.69 -6.30
N ILE A 91 4.40 2.16 -6.23
CA ILE A 91 4.77 3.53 -6.62
C ILE A 91 4.41 3.81 -8.07
N ASP A 92 4.75 2.91 -9.00
CA ASP A 92 4.43 3.06 -10.43
C ASP A 92 2.92 3.16 -10.67
N TYR A 93 2.12 2.30 -10.03
CA TYR A 93 0.67 2.35 -10.15
C TYR A 93 0.10 3.66 -9.61
N ILE A 94 0.46 4.03 -8.38
CA ILE A 94 -0.05 5.24 -7.71
C ILE A 94 0.34 6.48 -8.53
N THR A 95 1.58 6.55 -9.02
CA THR A 95 2.05 7.66 -9.86
C THR A 95 1.21 7.79 -11.13
N LYS A 96 1.00 6.69 -11.87
CA LYS A 96 0.16 6.69 -13.08
C LYS A 96 -1.29 7.04 -12.77
N TYR A 97 -1.80 6.63 -11.60
CA TYR A 97 -3.15 6.96 -11.18
C TYR A 97 -3.29 8.45 -10.89
N ILE A 98 -2.30 9.05 -10.21
CA ILE A 98 -2.24 10.50 -9.94
C ILE A 98 -2.17 11.29 -11.24
N GLU A 99 -1.27 10.90 -12.16
CA GLU A 99 -1.12 11.57 -13.46
C GLU A 99 -2.44 11.57 -14.26
N LYS A 100 -3.22 10.50 -14.16
CA LYS A 100 -4.48 10.34 -14.89
C LYS A 100 -5.67 11.02 -14.21
N ASN A 101 -5.76 10.96 -12.88
CA ASN A 101 -6.99 11.27 -12.15
C ASN A 101 -6.85 12.41 -11.13
N GLY A 102 -5.64 12.90 -10.86
CA GLY A 102 -5.35 13.90 -9.82
C GLY A 102 -5.01 13.28 -8.47
N LEU A 103 -4.89 14.15 -7.45
CA LEU A 103 -4.35 13.79 -6.12
C LEU A 103 -5.43 13.41 -5.10
N ASP A 104 -6.72 13.52 -5.45
CA ASP A 104 -7.85 13.44 -4.52
C ASP A 104 -8.32 11.99 -4.23
N TYR A 105 -7.39 11.03 -4.27
CA TYR A 105 -7.66 9.62 -4.03
C TYR A 105 -6.80 9.08 -2.90
N LEU A 106 -7.39 8.15 -2.16
CA LEU A 106 -6.72 7.39 -1.10
C LEU A 106 -6.26 6.04 -1.64
N TYR A 107 -5.13 5.57 -1.14
CA TYR A 107 -4.52 4.30 -1.54
C TYR A 107 -4.40 3.38 -0.34
N LEU A 108 -5.07 2.24 -0.39
CA LEU A 108 -4.91 1.13 0.56
C LEU A 108 -3.77 0.23 0.08
N LEU A 109 -2.88 -0.19 0.99
CA LEU A 109 -1.85 -1.18 0.69
C LEU A 109 -2.18 -2.52 1.35
N VAL A 110 -2.09 -3.60 0.57
CA VAL A 110 -2.19 -4.97 1.09
C VAL A 110 -0.78 -5.49 1.34
N ILE A 111 -0.46 -5.82 2.59
CA ILE A 111 0.89 -6.24 3.01
C ILE A 111 0.90 -7.75 3.27
N SER A 112 1.94 -8.44 2.81
CA SER A 112 2.16 -9.85 3.09
C SER A 112 2.59 -10.09 4.54
N ASP A 113 2.08 -11.17 5.16
CA ASP A 113 2.56 -11.68 6.44
C ASP A 113 4.01 -12.21 6.37
N LEU A 114 4.53 -12.43 5.15
CA LEU A 114 5.93 -12.82 4.95
C LEU A 114 6.85 -11.65 5.30
N LYS A 115 7.49 -11.74 6.47
CA LYS A 115 8.67 -10.94 6.78
C LYS A 115 9.90 -11.68 6.28
N LEU A 116 10.57 -11.12 5.27
CA LEU A 116 11.85 -11.65 4.84
C LEU A 116 12.88 -11.36 5.93
N SER A 117 13.21 -12.38 6.71
CA SER A 117 14.26 -12.29 7.72
C SER A 117 15.62 -12.27 7.03
N ASN A 118 16.46 -11.27 7.33
CA ASN A 118 17.88 -11.31 7.03
C ASN A 118 18.52 -12.43 7.88
N LYS A 119 18.48 -13.68 7.39
CA LYS A 119 19.43 -14.68 7.88
C LYS A 119 20.75 -14.41 7.17
N ILE A 120 21.62 -13.67 7.86
CA ILE A 120 23.06 -13.66 7.62
C ILE A 120 23.60 -15.03 8.03
#